data_AF-A0A2G1ZZU9-F1
#
_entry.id   AF-A0A2G1ZZU9-F1
#
_cell.length_a   1.000
_cell.length_b   1.000
_cell.length_c   1.000
_cell.angle_alpha   90.00
_cell.angle_beta   90.00
_cell.angle_gamma   90.00
#
_symmetry.space_group_name_H-M   'P 1'
#
loop_
_entity.id
_entity.type
_entity.pdbx_description
1 polymer ?
#
loop_
_entity_poly.entity_id
_entity_poly.type
_entity_poly.pdbx_seq_one_letter_code
_entity_poly.pdbx_strand_id
1 'polypeptide(L)'
;MPGQVDAAAIAAYSESGRLDTSGGLTKYLAESRTKVELKGRRGKILGGWDKLKTAEEIQAELEAGNFLDLVRYNSGTKTVEDGYILDQRKMSGGQGAEVNAQLIDGQWVVEFKRKLASGLEGDVQMSLDQVYNIGFAIHDDYSNSRFHHVSLGYRLGFDNTEEGIEINAVKK
;
A
#
# COMPACT_ATOMS: atom_id res chain seq x y z
N MET A 1 6.59 -17.20 -9.87
CA MET A 1 7.40 -15.96 -9.91
C MET A 1 8.74 -16.19 -9.21
N PRO A 2 9.85 -15.55 -9.63
CA PRO A 2 11.12 -15.63 -8.88
C PRO A 2 10.91 -15.18 -7.43
N GLY A 3 11.31 -16.02 -6.46
CA GLY A 3 11.09 -15.78 -5.04
C GLY A 3 9.66 -16.03 -4.54
N GLN A 4 8.80 -16.61 -5.36
CA GLN A 4 7.49 -17.09 -4.90
C GLN A 4 7.68 -18.23 -3.91
N VAL A 5 7.03 -18.11 -2.76
CA VAL A 5 7.02 -19.14 -1.73
C VAL A 5 6.03 -20.24 -2.16
N ASP A 6 6.44 -21.49 -1.99
CA ASP A 6 5.60 -22.65 -2.27
C ASP A 6 4.38 -22.69 -1.33
N ALA A 7 3.21 -23.08 -1.85
CA ALA A 7 1.98 -23.20 -1.07
C ALA A 7 2.11 -24.17 0.11
N ALA A 8 2.86 -25.27 -0.03
CA ALA A 8 3.16 -26.21 1.04
C ALA A 8 4.01 -25.57 2.14
N ALA A 9 4.97 -24.72 1.78
CA ALA A 9 5.77 -23.99 2.75
C ALA A 9 4.91 -22.97 3.53
N ILE A 10 4.01 -22.27 2.84
CA ILE A 10 3.04 -21.36 3.47
C ILE A 10 2.14 -22.16 4.43
N ALA A 11 1.57 -23.28 3.98
CA ALA A 11 0.69 -24.11 4.80
C ALA A 11 1.39 -24.71 6.03
N ALA A 12 2.70 -25.00 5.94
CA ALA A 12 3.50 -25.49 7.04
C ALA A 12 3.90 -24.40 8.06
N TYR A 13 3.74 -23.12 7.72
CA TYR A 13 4.03 -22.03 8.64
C TYR A 13 2.92 -21.90 9.68
N SER A 14 3.27 -22.01 10.97
CA SER A 14 2.31 -22.04 12.08
C SER A 14 1.42 -20.80 12.16
N GLU A 15 1.95 -19.64 11.77
CA GLU A 15 1.22 -18.37 11.80
C GLU A 15 0.51 -18.04 10.49
N SER A 16 0.51 -18.95 9.50
CA SER A 16 -0.12 -18.70 8.19
C SER A 16 -1.60 -18.37 8.30
N GLY A 17 -2.30 -18.87 9.33
CA GLY A 17 -3.71 -18.54 9.59
C GLY A 17 -3.98 -17.07 9.95
N ARG A 18 -2.95 -16.28 10.26
CA ARG A 18 -3.08 -14.82 10.50
C ARG A 18 -3.00 -14.00 9.21
N LEU A 19 -2.67 -14.62 8.09
CA LEU A 19 -2.48 -13.99 6.79
C LEU A 19 -3.51 -14.52 5.79
N ASP A 20 -3.98 -13.66 4.89
CA ASP A 20 -4.66 -14.11 3.69
C ASP A 20 -3.63 -14.70 2.73
N THR A 21 -3.73 -16.02 2.55
CA THR A 21 -2.84 -16.83 1.71
C THR A 21 -3.56 -17.40 0.48
N SER A 22 -4.84 -17.03 0.26
CA SER A 22 -5.68 -17.57 -0.81
C SER A 22 -5.10 -17.32 -2.22
N GLY A 23 -4.43 -16.18 -2.40
CA GLY A 23 -3.68 -15.82 -3.62
C GLY A 23 -2.16 -15.98 -3.50
N GLY A 24 -1.68 -16.68 -2.45
CA GLY A 24 -0.31 -16.64 -2.00
C GLY A 24 0.00 -15.39 -1.17
N LEU A 25 1.27 -15.22 -0.79
CA LEU A 25 1.69 -14.10 0.05
C LEU A 25 1.70 -12.78 -0.73
N THR A 26 1.12 -11.74 -0.13
CA THR A 26 1.09 -10.39 -0.67
C THR A 26 2.22 -9.51 -0.12
N LYS A 27 2.29 -8.25 -0.55
CA LYS A 27 3.30 -7.30 -0.06
C LYS A 27 3.14 -7.07 1.45
N TYR A 28 4.26 -6.91 2.13
CA TYR A 28 4.36 -6.57 3.54
C TYR A 28 5.50 -5.56 3.76
N LEU A 29 5.50 -4.92 4.92
CA LEU A 29 6.52 -3.99 5.38
C LEU A 29 7.45 -4.65 6.40
N ALA A 30 8.65 -4.11 6.56
CA ALA A 30 9.66 -4.68 7.45
C ALA A 30 9.24 -4.57 8.93
N GLU A 31 8.46 -3.54 9.24
CA GLU A 31 7.87 -3.22 10.54
C GLU A 31 6.99 -4.36 11.06
N SER A 32 6.39 -5.16 10.17
CA SER A 32 5.60 -6.33 10.55
C SER A 32 6.42 -7.61 10.77
N ARG A 33 7.74 -7.57 10.55
CA ARG A 33 8.63 -8.74 10.57
C ARG A 33 9.72 -8.59 11.62
N THR A 34 10.08 -9.69 12.28
CA THR A 34 11.23 -9.75 13.21
C THR A 34 12.56 -9.66 12.45
N LYS A 35 12.58 -10.03 11.16
CA LYS A 35 13.75 -9.93 10.29
C LYS A 35 13.36 -9.96 8.81
N VAL A 36 14.07 -9.18 8.00
CA VAL A 36 13.96 -9.20 6.52
C VAL A 36 15.35 -9.28 5.90
N GLU A 37 15.56 -10.23 4.98
CA GLU A 37 16.78 -10.33 4.16
C GLU A 37 16.61 -9.55 2.86
N LEU A 38 17.31 -8.42 2.72
CA LEU A 38 17.19 -7.52 1.58
C LEU A 38 18.29 -7.71 0.52
N LYS A 39 19.39 -8.39 0.86
CA LYS A 39 20.59 -8.43 0.01
C LYS A 39 20.71 -9.72 -0.78
N GLY A 40 20.13 -10.83 -0.30
CA GLY A 40 20.11 -12.12 -1.01
C GLY A 40 21.50 -12.71 -1.29
N ARG A 41 22.54 -12.20 -0.62
CA ARG A 41 23.93 -12.60 -0.87
C ARG A 41 24.14 -14.06 -0.46
N ARG A 42 24.94 -14.78 -1.25
CA ARG A 42 25.34 -16.18 -0.99
C ARG A 42 24.15 -17.16 -0.95
N GLY A 43 23.16 -16.96 -1.83
CA GLY A 43 22.01 -17.86 -1.95
C GLY A 43 20.97 -17.71 -0.84
N LYS A 44 21.05 -16.66 -0.01
CA LYS A 44 20.01 -16.39 0.99
C LYS A 44 18.70 -16.01 0.30
N ILE A 45 17.60 -16.55 0.83
CA ILE A 45 16.25 -16.23 0.38
C ILE A 45 15.93 -14.79 0.79
N LEU A 46 15.45 -13.99 -0.17
CA LEU A 46 15.03 -12.61 0.06
C LEU A 46 13.70 -12.57 0.82
N GLY A 47 13.53 -11.50 1.61
CA GLY A 47 12.33 -11.26 2.39
C GLY A 47 12.40 -11.83 3.81
N GLY A 48 11.24 -11.99 4.41
CA GLY A 48 11.04 -12.48 5.77
C GLY A 48 9.59 -12.88 5.98
N TRP A 49 9.01 -13.56 4.99
CA TRP A 49 7.58 -13.84 4.95
C TRP A 49 7.12 -14.67 6.15
N ASP A 50 7.98 -15.57 6.64
CA ASP A 50 7.78 -16.47 7.79
C ASP A 50 8.30 -15.89 9.11
N LYS A 51 8.64 -14.59 9.12
CA LYS A 51 9.20 -13.87 10.28
C LYS A 51 8.19 -12.89 10.86
N LEU A 52 6.90 -13.23 10.83
CA LEU A 52 5.82 -12.39 11.35
C LEU A 52 6.06 -12.05 12.83
N LYS A 53 5.91 -10.79 13.20
CA LYS A 53 5.85 -10.34 14.60
C LYS A 53 4.59 -10.88 15.30
N THR A 54 4.46 -10.71 16.62
CA THR A 54 3.21 -11.08 17.31
C THR A 54 2.04 -10.21 16.85
N ALA A 55 0.80 -10.62 17.14
CA ALA A 55 -0.37 -9.86 16.73
C ALA A 55 -0.41 -8.49 17.42
N GLU A 56 0.00 -8.45 18.69
CA GLU A 56 0.08 -7.25 19.52
C GLU A 56 1.14 -6.28 18.99
N GLU A 57 2.32 -6.78 18.60
CA GLU A 57 3.36 -5.94 18.00
C GLU A 57 2.89 -5.35 16.66
N ILE A 58 2.21 -6.13 15.82
CA ILE A 58 1.69 -5.63 14.53
C ILE A 58 0.59 -4.59 14.76
N GLN A 59 -0.30 -4.81 15.73
CA GLN A 59 -1.32 -3.83 16.07
C GLN A 59 -0.68 -2.53 16.56
N ALA A 60 0.37 -2.61 17.38
CA ALA A 60 1.09 -1.42 17.84
C ALA A 60 1.74 -0.64 16.69
N GLU A 61 2.31 -1.31 15.68
CA GLU A 61 2.84 -0.65 14.48
C GLU A 61 1.73 0.04 13.67
N LEU A 62 0.56 -0.59 13.58
CA LEU A 62 -0.60 -0.02 12.88
C LEU A 62 -1.13 1.23 13.59
N GLU A 63 -1.29 1.18 14.91
CA GLU A 63 -1.70 2.31 15.75
C GLU A 63 -0.67 3.45 15.74
N ALA A 64 0.62 3.12 15.60
CA ALA A 64 1.69 4.10 15.46
C ALA A 64 1.76 4.75 14.06
N GLY A 65 0.95 4.29 13.09
CA GLY A 65 0.96 4.83 11.73
C GLY A 65 2.02 4.23 10.81
N ASN A 66 2.67 3.13 11.21
CA ASN A 66 3.76 2.51 10.45
C ASN A 66 3.23 1.56 9.36
N PHE A 67 2.37 2.07 8.49
CA PHE A 67 1.76 1.33 7.37
C PHE A 67 1.71 2.19 6.11
N LEU A 68 1.38 1.56 4.97
CA LEU A 68 1.05 2.30 3.75
C LEU A 68 -0.45 2.24 3.49
N ASP A 69 -1.12 3.38 3.53
CA ASP A 69 -2.49 3.56 3.03
C ASP A 69 -2.51 3.44 1.51
N LEU A 70 -3.52 2.75 0.97
CA LEU A 70 -3.65 2.43 -0.43
C LEU A 70 -5.11 2.56 -0.89
N VAL A 71 -5.36 3.56 -1.73
CA VAL A 71 -6.60 3.68 -2.52
C VAL A 71 -6.31 3.31 -3.97
N ARG A 72 -7.15 2.44 -4.56
CA ARG A 72 -7.02 2.01 -5.95
C ARG A 72 -8.35 2.11 -6.68
N TYR A 73 -8.31 2.60 -7.91
CA TYR A 73 -9.42 2.53 -8.85
C TYR A 73 -9.10 1.55 -9.98
N ASN A 74 -10.04 0.68 -10.31
CA ASN A 74 -9.97 -0.18 -11.49
C ASN A 74 -10.90 0.35 -12.57
N SER A 75 -10.35 0.80 -13.70
CA SER A 75 -11.14 1.38 -14.80
C SER A 75 -12.00 0.36 -15.55
N GLY A 76 -11.61 -0.93 -15.55
CA GLY A 76 -12.35 -2.01 -16.21
C GLY A 76 -13.59 -2.44 -15.43
N THR A 77 -13.46 -2.64 -14.12
CA THR A 77 -14.59 -3.01 -13.24
C THR A 77 -15.32 -1.80 -12.66
N LYS A 78 -14.72 -0.61 -12.76
CA LYS A 78 -15.21 0.65 -12.17
C LYS A 78 -15.38 0.56 -10.65
N THR A 79 -14.49 -0.17 -9.99
CA THR A 79 -14.51 -0.38 -8.54
C THR A 79 -13.39 0.41 -7.87
N VAL A 80 -13.68 0.87 -6.65
CA VAL A 80 -12.70 1.46 -5.74
C VAL A 80 -12.39 0.44 -4.65
N GLU A 81 -11.10 0.28 -4.38
CA GLU A 81 -10.58 -0.48 -3.25
C GLU A 81 -9.81 0.47 -2.34
N ASP A 82 -9.93 0.26 -1.04
CA ASP A 82 -9.29 1.09 -0.02
C ASP A 82 -8.88 0.23 1.16
N GLY A 83 -7.60 0.29 1.51
CA GLY A 83 -7.01 -0.47 2.59
C GLY A 83 -5.54 -0.10 2.79
N TYR A 84 -4.75 -1.04 3.29
CA TYR A 84 -3.38 -0.74 3.69
C TYR A 84 -2.43 -1.93 3.51
N ILE A 85 -1.14 -1.64 3.64
CA ILE A 85 -0.06 -2.62 3.65
C ILE A 85 0.70 -2.49 4.98
N LEU A 86 0.75 -3.59 5.73
CA LEU A 86 1.61 -3.75 6.90
C LEU A 86 2.16 -5.18 6.95
N ASP A 87 1.41 -6.11 7.53
CA ASP A 87 1.75 -7.53 7.65
C ASP A 87 1.41 -8.32 6.38
N GLN A 88 0.46 -7.78 5.63
CA GLN A 88 -0.05 -8.20 4.34
C GLN A 88 -0.67 -6.98 3.64
N ARG A 89 -1.05 -7.13 2.38
CA ARG A 89 -1.88 -6.15 1.67
C ARG A 89 -3.35 -6.46 1.91
N LYS A 90 -4.06 -5.52 2.53
CA LYS A 90 -5.52 -5.52 2.66
C LYS A 90 -6.08 -4.50 1.67
N MET A 91 -7.07 -4.89 0.85
CA MET A 91 -7.66 -4.03 -0.20
C MET A 91 -9.06 -3.52 0.16
N SER A 92 -9.48 -3.71 1.40
CA SER A 92 -10.81 -3.34 1.90
C SER A 92 -10.71 -2.90 3.36
N GLY A 93 -11.67 -2.10 3.81
CA GLY A 93 -11.81 -1.67 5.21
C GLY A 93 -11.52 -0.18 5.43
N GLY A 94 -10.90 0.49 4.46
CA GLY A 94 -10.73 1.95 4.48
C GLY A 94 -12.01 2.72 4.16
N GLN A 95 -11.91 4.04 4.22
CA GLN A 95 -13.03 4.97 4.00
C GLN A 95 -13.61 4.98 2.57
N GLY A 96 -12.88 4.43 1.61
CA GLY A 96 -13.15 4.53 0.19
C GLY A 96 -12.78 5.88 -0.41
N ALA A 97 -13.13 6.06 -1.68
CA ALA A 97 -13.06 7.34 -2.37
C ALA A 97 -14.21 7.47 -3.36
N GLU A 98 -14.72 8.68 -3.50
CA GLU A 98 -15.48 9.06 -4.68
C GLU A 98 -14.49 9.19 -5.85
N VAL A 99 -14.75 8.49 -6.96
CA VAL A 99 -13.87 8.52 -8.14
C VAL A 99 -14.65 8.90 -9.38
N ASN A 100 -14.19 9.94 -10.08
CA ASN A 100 -14.63 10.27 -11.43
C ASN A 100 -13.48 10.00 -12.40
N ALA A 101 -13.65 9.04 -13.30
CA ALA A 101 -12.63 8.63 -14.26
C ALA A 101 -13.16 8.69 -15.69
N GLN A 102 -12.41 9.32 -16.58
CA GLN A 102 -12.78 9.50 -17.99
C GLN A 102 -11.58 9.29 -18.89
N LEU A 103 -11.78 8.65 -20.04
CA LEU A 103 -10.79 8.55 -21.11
C LEU A 103 -11.06 9.65 -22.13
N ILE A 104 -10.17 10.65 -22.19
CA ILE A 104 -10.29 11.82 -23.06
C ILE A 104 -9.07 11.85 -23.97
N ASP A 105 -9.28 11.79 -25.28
CA ASP A 105 -8.21 11.83 -26.29
C ASP A 105 -7.05 10.84 -26.03
N GLY A 106 -7.40 9.63 -25.56
CA GLY A 106 -6.43 8.58 -25.26
C GLY A 106 -5.72 8.72 -23.90
N GLN A 107 -6.13 9.67 -23.05
CA GLN A 107 -5.58 9.88 -21.72
C GLN A 107 -6.63 9.68 -20.64
N TRP A 108 -6.28 8.92 -19.59
CA TRP A 108 -7.13 8.80 -18.42
C TRP A 108 -7.00 10.05 -17.54
N VAL A 109 -8.13 10.71 -17.29
CA VAL A 109 -8.29 11.76 -16.29
C VAL A 109 -9.08 11.18 -15.13
N VAL A 110 -8.48 11.18 -13.94
CA VAL A 110 -9.09 10.57 -12.75
C VAL A 110 -9.06 11.56 -11.58
N GLU A 111 -10.23 11.91 -11.06
CA GLU A 111 -10.41 12.67 -9.82
C GLU A 111 -10.73 11.69 -8.69
N PHE A 112 -9.89 11.66 -7.66
CA PHE A 112 -10.17 10.99 -6.40
C PHE A 112 -10.60 12.01 -5.35
N LYS A 113 -11.63 11.69 -4.58
CA LYS A 113 -12.06 12.48 -3.42
C LYS A 113 -12.29 11.57 -2.23
N ARG A 114 -11.56 11.84 -1.14
CA ARG A 114 -11.69 11.18 0.17
C ARG A 114 -11.65 12.22 1.29
N LYS A 115 -12.00 11.84 2.51
CA LYS A 115 -11.80 12.70 3.69
C LYS A 115 -10.31 12.69 4.06
N LEU A 116 -9.82 13.81 4.59
CA LEU A 116 -8.46 13.89 5.14
C LEU A 116 -8.27 12.96 6.34
N ALA A 117 -9.27 12.90 7.22
CA ALA A 117 -9.27 12.03 8.39
C ALA A 117 -10.62 11.30 8.49
N SER A 118 -10.58 9.97 8.44
CA SER A 118 -11.77 9.11 8.56
C SER A 118 -11.96 8.53 9.96
N GLY A 119 -10.87 8.42 10.73
CA GLY A 119 -10.81 7.65 11.97
C GLY A 119 -10.85 6.12 11.81
N LEU A 120 -10.85 5.61 10.57
CA LEU A 120 -10.82 4.17 10.31
C LEU A 120 -9.39 3.63 10.40
N GLU A 121 -9.26 2.39 10.87
CA GLU A 121 -7.98 1.70 10.92
C GLU A 121 -7.41 1.52 9.51
N GLY A 122 -6.11 1.79 9.35
CA GLY A 122 -5.44 1.65 8.06
C GLY A 122 -5.64 2.80 7.08
N ASP A 123 -6.40 3.83 7.46
CA ASP A 123 -6.40 5.11 6.76
C ASP A 123 -5.38 6.05 7.40
N VAL A 124 -4.54 6.69 6.59
CA VAL A 124 -3.69 7.79 7.06
C VAL A 124 -4.59 8.96 7.45
N GLN A 125 -4.43 9.44 8.68
CA GLN A 125 -5.16 10.59 9.21
C GLN A 125 -4.40 11.88 8.86
N MET A 126 -4.79 12.54 7.78
CA MET A 126 -4.12 13.73 7.27
C MET A 126 -4.58 15.00 8.01
N SER A 127 -3.62 15.80 8.47
CA SER A 127 -3.81 17.15 8.99
C SER A 127 -3.21 18.17 8.03
N LEU A 128 -3.71 19.41 8.09
CA LEU A 128 -3.29 20.48 7.17
C LEU A 128 -1.90 21.05 7.50
N ASP A 129 -1.38 20.80 8.70
CA ASP A 129 -0.10 21.30 9.21
C ASP A 129 1.06 20.31 9.04
N GLN A 130 0.83 19.19 8.36
CA GLN A 130 1.82 18.13 8.15
C GLN A 130 2.15 17.96 6.67
N VAL A 131 3.29 17.28 6.42
CA VAL A 131 3.75 16.90 5.08
C VAL A 131 3.76 15.37 5.01
N TYR A 132 3.17 14.84 3.94
CA TYR A 132 3.00 13.41 3.73
C TYR A 132 3.85 12.91 2.56
N ASN A 133 4.29 11.66 2.63
CA ASN A 133 4.85 10.99 1.46
C ASN A 133 3.71 10.36 0.67
N ILE A 134 3.61 10.68 -0.62
CA ILE A 134 2.64 10.08 -1.53
C ILE A 134 3.32 9.56 -2.80
N GLY A 135 2.84 8.43 -3.31
CA GLY A 135 3.31 7.87 -4.57
C GLY A 135 2.14 7.36 -5.41
N PHE A 136 2.36 7.29 -6.72
CA PHE A 136 1.37 6.78 -7.67
C PHE A 136 1.87 5.50 -8.29
N ALA A 137 0.95 4.57 -8.54
CA ALA A 137 1.19 3.36 -9.30
C ALA A 137 0.13 3.24 -10.41
N ILE A 138 0.58 3.09 -11.66
CA ILE A 138 -0.28 2.93 -12.82
C ILE A 138 -0.03 1.53 -13.41
N HIS A 139 -1.10 0.75 -13.47
CA HIS A 139 -1.13 -0.53 -14.15
C HIS A 139 -1.72 -0.30 -15.55
N ASP A 140 -0.94 -0.64 -16.60
CA ASP A 140 -1.33 -0.52 -18.01
C ASP A 140 -1.02 -1.82 -18.78
N ASP A 141 -1.48 -1.96 -20.02
CA ASP A 141 -1.05 -2.98 -20.99
C ASP A 141 -1.15 -4.45 -20.54
N TYR A 142 -2.28 -4.85 -19.94
CA TYR A 142 -2.49 -6.23 -19.45
C TYR A 142 -1.38 -6.72 -18.49
N SER A 143 -0.68 -5.77 -17.86
CA SER A 143 0.40 -6.08 -16.95
C SER A 143 -0.10 -6.86 -15.74
N ASN A 144 0.25 -8.14 -15.71
CA ASN A 144 -0.01 -9.01 -14.57
C ASN A 144 1.13 -8.90 -13.56
N SER A 145 0.77 -8.70 -12.29
CA SER A 145 1.71 -8.66 -11.15
C SER A 145 2.61 -7.41 -11.10
N ARG A 146 3.93 -7.54 -11.34
CA ARG A 146 4.95 -6.56 -10.91
C ARG A 146 5.34 -5.52 -11.96
N PHE A 147 4.74 -5.54 -13.14
CA PHE A 147 5.01 -4.56 -14.18
C PHE A 147 3.99 -3.43 -14.04
N HIS A 148 4.37 -2.34 -13.38
CA HIS A 148 3.54 -1.14 -13.31
C HIS A 148 4.47 0.05 -13.17
N HIS A 149 4.03 1.20 -13.67
CA HIS A 149 4.76 2.44 -13.53
C HIS A 149 4.54 2.97 -12.13
N VAL A 150 5.62 3.22 -11.40
CA VAL A 150 5.56 3.80 -10.06
C VAL A 150 6.31 5.11 -10.04
N SER A 151 5.80 6.08 -9.29
CA SER A 151 6.56 7.28 -8.98
C SER A 151 7.61 7.00 -7.89
N LEU A 152 8.62 7.88 -7.81
CA LEU A 152 9.31 8.09 -6.54
C LEU A 152 8.35 8.78 -5.55
N GLY A 153 8.63 8.69 -4.25
CA GLY A 153 7.80 9.34 -3.24
C GLY A 153 7.87 10.86 -3.38
N TYR A 154 6.70 11.50 -3.51
CA TYR A 154 6.52 12.95 -3.49
C TYR A 154 6.17 13.42 -2.09
N ARG A 155 6.46 14.69 -1.80
CA ARG A 155 6.01 15.39 -0.60
C ARG A 155 4.70 16.11 -0.91
N LEU A 156 3.64 15.69 -0.23
CA LEU A 156 2.33 16.30 -0.23
C LEU A 156 2.20 17.25 0.96
N GLY A 157 1.98 18.54 0.69
CA GLY A 157 1.64 19.55 1.69
C GLY A 157 0.27 20.17 1.42
N PHE A 158 -0.21 20.96 2.39
CA PHE A 158 -1.47 21.70 2.29
C PHE A 158 -1.20 23.19 2.52
N ASP A 159 -1.29 24.00 1.47
CA ASP A 159 -0.95 25.43 1.47
C ASP A 159 0.40 25.72 2.19
N ASN A 160 1.37 24.82 1.97
CA ASN A 160 2.63 24.83 2.70
C ASN A 160 3.71 25.59 1.92
N THR A 161 4.43 26.49 2.59
CA THR A 161 5.47 27.35 1.98
C THR A 161 6.88 26.77 2.08
N GLU A 162 7.04 25.59 2.70
CA GLU A 162 8.30 24.88 2.78
C GLU A 162 8.83 24.52 1.39
N GLU A 163 10.15 24.64 1.20
CA GLU A 163 10.80 24.25 -0.04
C GLU A 163 10.77 22.72 -0.24
N GLY A 164 10.64 22.28 -1.50
CA GLY A 164 10.66 20.87 -1.86
C GLY A 164 9.34 20.15 -1.64
N ILE A 165 8.21 20.86 -1.52
CA ILE A 165 6.87 20.28 -1.61
C ILE A 165 6.46 20.18 -3.08
N GLU A 166 6.51 18.98 -3.67
CA GLU A 166 6.18 18.78 -5.09
C GLU A 166 4.67 18.82 -5.37
N ILE A 167 3.86 18.40 -4.40
CA ILE A 167 2.39 18.45 -4.49
C ILE A 167 1.88 19.31 -3.34
N ASN A 168 1.36 20.50 -3.67
CA ASN A 168 0.83 21.42 -2.67
C ASN A 168 -0.67 21.64 -2.90
N ALA A 169 -1.49 21.01 -2.08
CA ALA A 169 -2.94 21.12 -2.18
C ALA A 169 -3.42 22.42 -1.54
N VAL A 170 -4.34 23.12 -2.21
CA VAL A 170 -5.01 24.32 -1.67
C VAL A 170 -6.50 24.04 -1.49
N LYS A 171 -7.18 24.86 -0.68
CA LYS A 171 -8.65 24.78 -0.57
C LYS A 171 -9.28 24.98 -1.97
N LYS A 172 -10.15 24.05 -2.34
CA LYS A 172 -10.98 24.13 -3.55
C LYS A 172 -12.09 25.16 -3.35
#